data_AF-A0A256BAJ1-F1
#
_entry.id   AF-A0A256BAJ1-F1
#
_cell.length_a   1.000
_cell.length_b   1.000
_cell.length_c   1.000
_cell.angle_alpha   90.00
_cell.angle_beta   90.00
_cell.angle_gamma   90.00
#
_symmetry.space_group_name_H-M   'P 1'
#
loop_
_entity.id
_entity.type
_entity.pdbx_description
1 polymer ?
#
loop_
_entity_poly.entity_id
_entity_poly.type
_entity_poly.pdbx_seq_one_letter_code
_entity_poly.pdbx_strand_id
1 'polypeptide(L)'
;MRTMRKQNTRLLLIKYLLSTQAGFSLIESLVAVVVVAILLAAIVPMVVLSTASRVQARRVDLATQAARSYVDGVRAGVINIIDPVASFPYIDDASTWVGTSRSQYFQSVPAPTNATVAALNALPGIKIDTNGDGFSVDDPQDLVIQPMRSGAPDGNNLDSQGFYMAVRVYRADAFLADTATPPNLTGIRAGVSLQTGNNETDCPNGSRVFTSSNGSLTCPLVVMKVDVYPTDSTLDQIKGRL
;
A
#
# COMPACT_ATOMS: atom_id res chain seq x y z
N MET A 1 -74.44 26.79 42.42
CA MET A 1 -74.40 25.35 42.11
C MET A 1 -73.49 25.09 40.89
N ARG A 2 -72.17 25.35 40.98
CA ARG A 2 -71.24 25.19 39.83
C ARG A 2 -69.76 25.13 40.27
N THR A 3 -69.43 24.36 41.30
CA THR A 3 -68.05 24.36 41.87
C THR A 3 -67.52 23.00 42.30
N MET A 4 -68.29 21.90 42.19
CA MET A 4 -67.83 20.55 42.58
C MET A 4 -67.26 19.68 41.44
N ARG A 5 -67.37 20.08 40.16
CA ARG A 5 -66.91 19.23 39.04
C ARG A 5 -65.41 19.37 38.69
N LYS A 6 -64.72 20.41 39.19
CA LYS A 6 -63.30 20.69 38.84
C LYS A 6 -62.26 20.00 39.73
N GLN A 7 -62.62 19.59 40.96
CA GLN A 7 -61.67 18.95 41.87
C GLN A 7 -61.43 17.47 41.52
N ASN A 8 -62.45 16.74 41.08
CA ASN A 8 -62.34 15.32 40.76
C ASN A 8 -61.46 15.03 39.52
N THR A 9 -61.41 15.93 38.54
CA THR A 9 -60.55 15.79 37.35
C THR A 9 -59.08 16.03 37.66
N ARG A 10 -58.74 16.95 38.58
CA ARG A 10 -57.34 17.17 38.99
C ARG A 10 -56.79 16.03 39.84
N LEU A 11 -57.63 15.43 40.68
CA LEU A 11 -57.25 14.31 41.53
C LEU A 11 -57.01 13.02 40.72
N LEU A 12 -57.77 12.83 39.63
CA LEU A 12 -57.57 11.75 38.66
C LEU A 12 -56.27 11.92 37.85
N LEU A 13 -55.96 13.15 37.42
CA LEU A 13 -54.73 13.45 36.68
C LEU A 13 -53.47 13.23 37.54
N ILE A 14 -53.52 13.60 38.81
CA ILE A 14 -52.41 13.36 39.76
C ILE A 14 -52.22 11.86 40.03
N LYS A 15 -53.31 11.08 40.18
CA LYS A 15 -53.21 9.61 40.31
C LYS A 15 -52.65 8.94 39.06
N TYR A 16 -52.98 9.44 37.87
CA TYR A 16 -52.46 8.91 36.60
C TYR A 16 -50.95 9.21 36.43
N LEU A 17 -50.51 10.40 36.86
CA LEU A 17 -49.09 10.80 36.84
C LEU A 17 -48.26 10.08 37.92
N LEU A 18 -48.83 9.79 39.09
CA LEU A 18 -48.16 8.97 40.13
C LEU A 18 -48.07 7.49 39.75
N SER A 19 -49.05 6.94 39.02
CA SER A 19 -49.03 5.55 38.56
C SER A 19 -48.06 5.30 37.40
N THR A 20 -47.61 6.36 36.71
CA THR A 20 -46.56 6.29 35.66
C THR A 20 -45.15 6.41 36.23
N GLN A 21 -45.03 6.57 37.54
CA GLN A 21 -43.76 6.63 38.26
C GLN A 21 -43.42 5.26 38.89
N ALA A 22 -43.68 4.18 38.14
CA ALA A 22 -43.12 2.87 38.44
C ALA A 22 -41.59 3.00 38.29
N GLY A 23 -40.89 3.11 39.42
CA GLY A 23 -39.44 3.19 39.44
C GLY A 23 -38.83 2.01 38.70
N PHE A 24 -37.85 2.28 37.84
CA PHE A 24 -37.09 1.28 37.11
C PHE A 24 -36.71 0.13 38.05
N SER A 25 -37.17 -1.07 37.73
CA SER A 25 -36.78 -2.27 38.45
C SER A 25 -35.28 -2.53 38.25
N LEU A 26 -34.60 -3.01 39.30
CA LEU A 26 -33.22 -3.51 39.19
C LEU A 26 -33.09 -4.58 38.08
N ILE A 27 -34.12 -5.38 37.87
CA ILE A 27 -34.15 -6.41 36.82
C ILE A 27 -34.31 -5.78 35.43
N GLU A 28 -35.14 -4.74 35.30
CA GLU A 28 -35.38 -4.06 34.02
C GLU A 28 -34.13 -3.30 33.55
N SER A 29 -33.44 -2.62 34.47
CA SER A 29 -32.15 -1.99 34.18
C SER A 29 -31.06 -3.04 33.85
N LEU A 30 -31.06 -4.21 34.50
CA LEU A 30 -30.15 -5.30 34.17
C LEU A 30 -30.40 -5.87 32.76
N VAL A 31 -31.66 -6.10 32.39
CA VAL A 31 -32.03 -6.56 31.04
C VAL A 31 -31.66 -5.50 29.99
N ALA A 32 -31.90 -4.22 30.27
CA ALA A 32 -31.52 -3.14 29.36
C ALA A 32 -30.01 -3.12 29.08
N VAL A 33 -29.16 -3.26 30.11
CA VAL A 33 -27.71 -3.32 29.96
C VAL A 33 -27.27 -4.56 29.15
N VAL A 34 -27.90 -5.72 29.37
CA VAL A 34 -27.61 -6.95 28.59
C VAL A 34 -27.97 -6.76 27.12
N VAL A 35 -29.13 -6.19 26.81
CA VAL A 35 -29.54 -5.91 25.42
C VAL A 35 -28.58 -4.93 24.75
N VAL A 36 -28.20 -3.85 25.43
CA VAL A 36 -27.21 -2.88 24.93
C VAL A 36 -25.86 -3.55 24.68
N ALA A 37 -25.40 -4.41 25.59
CA ALA A 37 -24.13 -5.13 25.42
C ALA A 37 -24.15 -6.05 24.20
N ILE A 38 -25.25 -6.77 23.95
CA ILE A 38 -25.39 -7.63 22.76
C ILE A 38 -25.41 -6.79 21.48
N LEU A 39 -26.11 -5.65 21.48
CA LEU A 39 -26.15 -4.74 20.34
C LEU A 39 -24.78 -4.14 20.02
N LEU A 40 -24.03 -3.71 21.04
CA LEU A 40 -22.66 -3.22 20.86
C LEU A 40 -21.73 -4.32 20.36
N ALA A 41 -21.82 -5.54 20.92
CA ALA A 41 -21.04 -6.68 20.48
C ALA A 41 -21.29 -7.05 19.01
N ALA A 42 -22.51 -6.82 18.50
CA ALA A 42 -22.84 -7.07 17.10
C ALA A 42 -22.30 -6.01 16.13
N ILE A 43 -22.18 -4.75 16.56
CA ILE A 43 -21.77 -3.63 15.68
C ILE A 43 -20.24 -3.48 15.61
N VAL A 44 -19.52 -3.75 16.71
CA VAL A 44 -18.06 -3.54 16.81
C VAL A 44 -17.26 -4.24 15.70
N PRO A 45 -17.52 -5.53 15.35
CA PRO A 45 -16.74 -6.21 14.29
C PRO A 45 -16.79 -5.48 12.94
N MET A 46 -17.93 -4.89 12.59
CA MET A 46 -18.10 -4.17 11.32
C MET A 46 -17.34 -2.84 11.30
N VAL A 47 -17.30 -2.12 12.42
CA VAL A 47 -16.52 -0.87 12.54
C VAL A 47 -15.03 -1.12 12.40
N VAL A 48 -14.53 -2.19 13.03
CA VAL A 48 -13.12 -2.58 12.95
C VAL A 48 -12.75 -2.97 11.51
N LEU A 49 -13.59 -3.77 10.84
CA LEU A 49 -13.34 -4.17 9.45
C LEU A 49 -13.35 -2.97 8.48
N SER A 50 -14.27 -2.01 8.67
CA SER A 50 -14.38 -0.81 7.83
C SER A 50 -13.19 0.15 8.01
N THR A 51 -12.68 0.28 9.23
CA THR A 51 -11.49 1.12 9.48
C THR A 51 -10.22 0.49 8.96
N ALA A 52 -10.05 -0.84 9.10
CA ALA A 52 -8.91 -1.57 8.56
C ALA A 52 -8.81 -1.44 7.03
N SER A 53 -9.92 -1.60 6.31
CA SER A 53 -9.93 -1.50 4.84
C SER A 53 -9.57 -0.09 4.34
N ARG A 54 -9.97 0.96 5.07
CA ARG A 54 -9.58 2.35 4.74
C ARG A 54 -8.09 2.61 4.92
N VAL A 55 -7.50 2.09 5.99
CA VAL A 55 -6.05 2.23 6.23
C VAL A 55 -5.26 1.51 5.15
N GLN A 56 -5.69 0.31 4.77
CA GLN A 56 -5.07 -0.45 3.69
C GLN A 56 -5.22 0.24 2.33
N ALA A 57 -6.41 0.76 2.01
CA ALA A 57 -6.64 1.52 0.77
C ALA A 57 -5.71 2.74 0.70
N ARG A 58 -5.61 3.50 1.79
CA ARG A 58 -4.70 4.66 1.86
C ARG A 58 -3.24 4.26 1.62
N ARG A 59 -2.79 3.12 2.15
CA ARG A 59 -1.42 2.63 1.91
C ARG A 59 -1.17 2.29 0.45
N VAL A 60 -2.14 1.66 -0.21
CA VAL A 60 -2.05 1.36 -1.65
C VAL A 60 -2.05 2.64 -2.48
N ASP A 61 -2.85 3.64 -2.09
CA ASP A 61 -2.87 4.94 -2.77
C ASP A 61 -1.52 5.67 -2.66
N LEU A 62 -0.93 5.71 -1.46
CA LEU A 62 0.41 6.28 -1.23
C LEU A 62 1.47 5.51 -2.03
N ALA A 63 1.42 4.18 -2.03
CA ALA A 63 2.33 3.35 -2.82
C ALA A 63 2.18 3.59 -4.32
N THR A 64 0.96 3.80 -4.81
CA THR A 64 0.69 4.12 -6.21
C THR A 64 1.24 5.50 -6.56
N GLN A 65 1.06 6.48 -5.68
CA GLN A 65 1.59 7.83 -5.87
C GLN A 65 3.12 7.83 -5.89
N ALA A 66 3.75 7.09 -4.97
CA ALA A 66 5.20 6.91 -4.92
C ALA A 66 5.76 6.23 -6.19
N ALA A 67 5.08 5.19 -6.67
CA ALA A 67 5.46 4.54 -7.92
C ALA A 67 5.37 5.50 -9.12
N ARG A 68 4.29 6.28 -9.20
CA ARG A 68 4.09 7.29 -10.27
C ARG A 68 5.13 8.39 -10.22
N SER A 69 5.38 8.97 -9.04
CA SER A 69 6.40 10.02 -8.90
C SER A 69 7.79 9.52 -9.25
N TYR A 70 8.12 8.26 -8.95
CA TYR A 70 9.37 7.64 -9.39
C TYR A 70 9.44 7.54 -10.92
N VAL A 71 8.39 7.03 -11.57
CA VAL A 71 8.34 6.97 -13.05
C VAL A 71 8.46 8.35 -13.67
N ASP A 72 7.76 9.33 -13.14
CA ASP A 72 7.78 10.70 -13.64
C ASP A 72 9.16 11.33 -13.43
N GLY A 73 9.83 11.05 -12.32
CA GLY A 73 11.23 11.45 -12.07
C GLY A 73 12.22 10.84 -13.06
N VAL A 74 12.01 9.58 -13.47
CA VAL A 74 12.80 8.92 -14.52
C VAL A 74 12.51 9.56 -15.89
N ARG A 75 11.24 9.82 -16.22
CA ARG A 75 10.86 10.46 -17.49
C ARG A 75 11.35 11.90 -17.61
N ALA A 76 11.40 12.61 -16.49
CA ALA A 76 11.92 13.97 -16.42
C ALA A 76 13.46 14.04 -16.42
N GLY A 77 14.15 12.89 -16.39
CA GLY A 77 15.61 12.83 -16.32
C GLY A 77 16.21 13.23 -14.98
N VAL A 78 15.39 13.45 -13.94
CA VAL A 78 15.85 13.75 -12.57
C VAL A 78 16.47 12.50 -11.94
N ILE A 79 15.89 11.34 -12.22
CA ILE A 79 16.38 10.03 -11.78
C ILE A 79 17.07 9.37 -12.98
N ASN A 80 18.41 9.34 -12.95
CA ASN A 80 19.16 8.66 -13.99
C ASN A 80 19.18 7.14 -13.74
N ILE A 81 18.40 6.41 -14.53
CA ILE A 81 18.31 4.94 -14.48
C ILE A 81 19.27 4.25 -15.47
N ILE A 82 19.99 5.03 -16.26
CA ILE A 82 20.84 4.60 -17.37
C ILE A 82 22.31 4.57 -16.94
N ASP A 83 22.66 5.27 -15.86
CA ASP A 83 24.00 5.27 -15.29
C ASP A 83 24.47 3.84 -14.93
N PRO A 84 25.58 3.36 -15.52
CA PRO A 84 26.12 2.02 -15.29
C PRO A 84 26.63 1.79 -13.86
N VAL A 85 26.81 2.84 -13.05
CA VAL A 85 27.23 2.72 -11.64
C VAL A 85 26.12 2.13 -10.76
N ALA A 86 24.86 2.36 -11.14
CA ALA A 86 23.70 1.82 -10.45
C ALA A 86 23.30 0.47 -11.07
N SER A 87 23.54 -0.64 -10.36
CA SER A 87 23.17 -1.98 -10.81
C SER A 87 21.65 -2.20 -10.72
N PHE A 88 20.89 -1.52 -11.57
CA PHE A 88 19.47 -1.79 -11.73
C PHE A 88 19.28 -3.25 -12.15
N PRO A 89 18.34 -3.99 -11.54
CA PRO A 89 17.91 -5.26 -12.08
C PRO A 89 17.44 -5.03 -13.52
N TYR A 90 18.18 -5.61 -14.46
CA TYR A 90 17.93 -5.45 -15.87
C TYR A 90 17.73 -6.81 -16.53
N ILE A 91 17.04 -6.78 -17.66
CA ILE A 91 16.98 -7.93 -18.55
C ILE A 91 17.78 -7.55 -19.77
N ASP A 92 18.95 -8.18 -19.89
CA ASP A 92 19.69 -8.22 -21.14
C ASP A 92 18.91 -9.12 -22.06
N ASP A 93 18.34 -8.56 -23.11
CA ASP A 93 18.04 -9.46 -24.19
C ASP A 93 18.02 -8.70 -25.49
N ALA A 94 18.74 -9.19 -26.46
CA ALA A 94 18.49 -8.92 -27.86
C ALA A 94 17.73 -10.10 -28.51
N SER A 95 17.54 -11.21 -27.77
CA SER A 95 17.05 -12.50 -28.26
C SER A 95 15.64 -12.89 -27.77
N THR A 96 15.13 -12.37 -26.65
CA THR A 96 13.72 -12.57 -26.20
C THR A 96 12.72 -11.51 -26.68
N TRP A 97 13.18 -10.46 -27.36
CA TRP A 97 12.30 -9.45 -27.97
C TRP A 97 11.45 -10.03 -29.10
N VAL A 98 11.90 -11.14 -29.69
CA VAL A 98 11.13 -11.89 -30.69
C VAL A 98 10.28 -12.94 -29.96
N GLY A 99 9.06 -12.55 -29.56
CA GLY A 99 7.99 -13.51 -29.22
C GLY A 99 7.57 -13.60 -27.76
N THR A 100 8.18 -12.86 -26.82
CA THR A 100 7.64 -12.75 -25.45
C THR A 100 6.68 -11.57 -25.35
N SER A 101 5.52 -11.77 -24.70
CA SER A 101 4.57 -10.68 -24.51
C SER A 101 5.19 -9.62 -23.59
N ARG A 102 4.96 -8.33 -23.87
CA ARG A 102 5.43 -7.20 -23.04
C ARG A 102 5.08 -7.34 -21.55
N SER A 103 4.06 -8.13 -21.23
CA SER A 103 3.62 -8.44 -19.87
C SER A 103 4.60 -9.31 -19.08
N GLN A 104 5.47 -10.08 -19.77
CA GLN A 104 6.33 -11.12 -19.21
C GLN A 104 7.75 -10.67 -18.93
N TYR A 105 8.21 -9.53 -19.49
CA TYR A 105 9.59 -9.05 -19.33
C TYR A 105 10.04 -9.16 -17.87
N PHE A 106 9.36 -8.49 -16.96
CA PHE A 106 9.81 -8.41 -15.56
C PHE A 106 9.41 -9.58 -14.65
N GLN A 107 9.02 -10.73 -15.22
CA GLN A 107 8.65 -11.91 -14.42
C GLN A 107 9.85 -12.63 -13.82
N SER A 108 10.98 -12.66 -14.54
CA SER A 108 12.22 -13.31 -14.11
C SER A 108 13.05 -12.47 -13.14
N VAL A 109 12.76 -11.18 -12.98
CA VAL A 109 13.47 -10.30 -12.04
C VAL A 109 13.11 -10.69 -10.61
N PRO A 110 14.06 -11.24 -9.81
CA PRO A 110 13.78 -11.69 -8.46
C PRO A 110 13.41 -10.52 -7.54
N ALA A 111 12.70 -10.83 -6.46
CA ALA A 111 12.49 -9.87 -5.39
C ALA A 111 13.81 -9.62 -4.64
N PRO A 112 13.94 -8.50 -3.91
CA PRO A 112 15.15 -8.23 -3.12
C PRO A 112 15.38 -9.30 -2.05
N THR A 113 16.63 -9.67 -1.87
CA THR A 113 17.11 -10.63 -0.86
C THR A 113 18.20 -9.97 -0.02
N ASN A 114 18.59 -10.57 1.10
CA ASN A 114 19.70 -10.03 1.92
C ASN A 114 20.97 -9.75 1.12
N ALA A 115 21.25 -10.53 0.05
CA ALA A 115 22.41 -10.32 -0.80
C ALA A 115 22.26 -9.14 -1.78
N THR A 116 21.02 -8.76 -2.14
CA THR A 116 20.73 -7.75 -3.18
C THR A 116 20.17 -6.44 -2.62
N VAL A 117 19.78 -6.39 -1.34
CA VAL A 117 19.26 -5.18 -0.70
C VAL A 117 20.30 -4.04 -0.68
N ALA A 118 21.58 -4.35 -0.48
CA ALA A 118 22.62 -3.33 -0.51
C ALA A 118 22.70 -2.61 -1.88
N ALA A 119 22.46 -3.34 -2.98
CA ALA A 119 22.44 -2.77 -4.32
C ALA A 119 21.27 -1.79 -4.55
N LEU A 120 20.17 -1.91 -3.79
CA LEU A 120 19.07 -0.95 -3.86
C LEU A 120 19.47 0.42 -3.34
N ASN A 121 20.37 0.50 -2.34
CA ASN A 121 20.82 1.79 -1.79
C ASN A 121 21.61 2.64 -2.80
N ALA A 122 22.21 2.00 -3.82
CA ALA A 122 22.90 2.71 -4.89
C ALA A 122 21.92 3.39 -5.86
N LEU A 123 20.63 3.04 -5.81
CA LEU A 123 19.63 3.55 -6.73
C LEU A 123 19.00 4.86 -6.17
N PRO A 124 18.94 5.94 -6.97
CA PRO A 124 18.32 7.18 -6.53
C PRO A 124 16.81 7.02 -6.34
N GLY A 125 16.26 7.62 -5.28
CA GLY A 125 14.80 7.72 -5.09
C GLY A 125 14.09 6.45 -4.62
N ILE A 126 14.82 5.44 -4.12
CA ILE A 126 14.20 4.19 -3.66
C ILE A 126 13.52 4.25 -2.29
N LYS A 127 13.91 5.21 -1.44
CA LYS A 127 13.38 5.38 -0.09
C LYS A 127 12.35 6.49 -0.12
N ILE A 128 11.11 6.18 0.23
CA ILE A 128 9.99 7.12 0.19
C ILE A 128 9.43 7.29 1.59
N ASP A 129 9.57 8.50 2.09
CA ASP A 129 8.88 9.00 3.28
C ASP A 129 7.51 9.55 2.85
N THR A 130 6.44 9.08 3.50
CA THR A 130 5.07 9.48 3.17
C THR A 130 4.42 10.43 4.17
N ASN A 131 5.02 10.66 5.33
CA ASN A 131 4.44 11.42 6.43
C ASN A 131 5.29 12.64 6.83
N GLY A 132 6.51 12.75 6.32
CA GLY A 132 7.44 13.85 6.52
C GLY A 132 8.26 13.79 7.80
N ASP A 133 8.33 12.64 8.48
CA ASP A 133 9.15 12.44 9.69
C ASP A 133 10.55 11.85 9.41
N GLY A 134 10.86 11.61 8.14
CA GLY A 134 12.10 11.04 7.66
C GLY A 134 12.02 9.53 7.50
N PHE A 135 12.65 9.01 6.44
CA PHE A 135 12.56 7.60 6.12
C PHE A 135 13.03 6.68 7.27
N SER A 136 12.16 5.76 7.69
CA SER A 136 12.39 4.77 8.72
C SER A 136 11.82 3.40 8.33
N VAL A 137 12.59 2.33 8.57
CA VAL A 137 12.09 0.95 8.39
C VAL A 137 11.10 0.52 9.47
N ASP A 138 11.01 1.25 10.58
CA ASP A 138 10.04 0.95 11.64
C ASP A 138 8.72 1.71 11.43
N ASP A 139 8.66 2.64 10.47
CA ASP A 139 7.41 3.28 10.08
C ASP A 139 6.65 2.40 9.05
N PRO A 140 5.45 1.91 9.38
CA PRO A 140 4.62 1.13 8.45
C PRO A 140 4.01 1.94 7.29
N GLN A 141 4.14 3.27 7.29
CA GLN A 141 3.71 4.15 6.21
C GLN A 141 4.80 4.35 5.16
N ASP A 142 6.06 4.17 5.54
CA ASP A 142 7.19 4.32 4.64
C ASP A 142 7.34 3.16 3.66
N LEU A 143 7.94 3.49 2.52
CA LEU A 143 7.94 2.63 1.36
C LEU A 143 9.33 2.51 0.73
N VAL A 144 9.59 1.34 0.17
CA VAL A 144 10.81 1.03 -0.57
C VAL A 144 10.45 0.64 -1.99
N ILE A 145 11.08 1.30 -2.95
CA ILE A 145 10.88 1.06 -4.37
C ILE A 145 11.98 0.15 -4.90
N GLN A 146 11.58 -0.92 -5.60
CA GLN A 146 12.45 -1.72 -6.45
C GLN A 146 12.16 -1.37 -7.93
N PRO A 147 12.97 -0.49 -8.53
CA PRO A 147 12.90 -0.23 -9.97
C PRO A 147 13.61 -1.33 -10.75
N MET A 148 13.14 -1.60 -11.97
CA MET A 148 13.76 -2.54 -12.90
C MET A 148 13.51 -2.08 -14.33
N ARG A 149 14.49 -2.28 -15.21
CA ARG A 149 14.43 -1.81 -16.62
C ARG A 149 14.79 -2.90 -17.62
N SER A 150 14.34 -2.75 -18.86
CA SER A 150 14.81 -3.58 -19.97
C SER A 150 16.04 -2.98 -20.64
N GLY A 151 16.78 -3.81 -21.36
CA GLY A 151 17.88 -3.39 -22.24
C GLY A 151 19.25 -3.48 -21.55
N ALA A 152 20.29 -3.27 -22.36
CA ALA A 152 21.67 -3.58 -22.03
C ALA A 152 22.17 -2.90 -20.72
N PRO A 153 23.12 -3.53 -20.00
CA PRO A 153 23.61 -3.03 -18.71
C PRO A 153 24.31 -1.68 -18.82
N ASP A 154 25.00 -1.47 -19.94
CA ASP A 154 25.83 -0.31 -20.26
C ASP A 154 25.05 0.94 -20.68
N GLY A 155 23.73 0.85 -20.83
CA GLY A 155 22.86 2.01 -21.02
C GLY A 155 22.96 2.72 -22.38
N ASN A 156 24.00 2.42 -23.17
CA ASN A 156 24.42 3.16 -24.37
C ASN A 156 23.35 3.32 -25.45
N ASN A 157 22.34 2.44 -25.51
CA ASN A 157 21.24 2.53 -26.49
C ASN A 157 19.90 2.96 -25.87
N LEU A 158 19.80 3.09 -24.54
CA LEU A 158 18.53 3.36 -23.85
C LEU A 158 18.07 4.81 -24.02
N ASP A 159 19.02 5.75 -24.09
CA ASP A 159 18.74 7.18 -24.36
C ASP A 159 18.19 7.40 -25.77
N SER A 160 18.52 6.51 -26.72
CA SER A 160 18.15 6.63 -28.14
C SER A 160 17.04 5.67 -28.58
N GLN A 161 16.78 4.62 -27.83
CA GLN A 161 15.73 3.65 -28.16
C GLN A 161 14.59 3.70 -27.15
N GLY A 162 14.81 4.24 -25.95
CA GLY A 162 13.94 4.11 -24.79
C GLY A 162 13.95 2.69 -24.21
N PHE A 163 13.19 2.50 -23.15
CA PHE A 163 13.16 1.23 -22.42
C PHE A 163 11.80 0.97 -21.78
N TYR A 164 11.57 -0.29 -21.44
CA TYR A 164 10.50 -0.70 -20.54
C TYR A 164 11.00 -0.60 -19.12
N MET A 165 10.13 -0.16 -18.23
CA MET A 165 10.41 -0.10 -16.80
C MET A 165 9.27 -0.73 -16.03
N ALA A 166 9.62 -1.44 -14.96
CA ALA A 166 8.68 -1.79 -13.92
C ALA A 166 9.15 -1.27 -12.57
N VAL A 167 8.18 -1.01 -11.71
CA VAL A 167 8.40 -0.47 -10.38
C VAL A 167 7.58 -1.31 -9.42
N ARG A 168 8.23 -1.93 -8.44
CA ARG A 168 7.56 -2.62 -7.33
C ARG A 168 7.72 -1.78 -6.07
N VAL A 169 6.62 -1.59 -5.35
CA VAL A 169 6.64 -0.85 -4.09
C VAL A 169 6.38 -1.82 -2.96
N TYR A 170 7.33 -1.88 -2.03
CA TYR A 170 7.26 -2.66 -0.80
C TYR A 170 7.10 -1.70 0.37
N ARG A 171 6.65 -2.24 1.50
CA ARG A 171 6.68 -1.51 2.77
C ARG A 171 8.09 -1.48 3.33
N ALA A 172 8.46 -0.39 4.00
CA ALA A 172 9.77 -0.24 4.60
C ALA A 172 10.01 -1.24 5.76
N ASP A 173 8.96 -1.64 6.47
CA ASP A 173 9.03 -2.60 7.59
C ASP A 173 9.32 -4.05 7.20
N ALA A 174 9.34 -4.36 5.92
CA ALA A 174 9.89 -5.61 5.40
C ALA A 174 11.43 -5.63 5.38
N PHE A 175 12.09 -4.47 5.52
CA PHE A 175 13.53 -4.31 5.46
C PHE A 175 14.14 -4.07 6.84
N LEU A 176 15.47 -4.21 6.90
CA LEU A 176 16.32 -3.76 7.98
C LEU A 176 17.16 -2.60 7.47
N ALA A 177 17.50 -1.68 8.36
CA ALA A 177 18.31 -0.52 8.07
C ALA A 177 19.48 -0.39 9.06
N ASP A 178 20.55 0.29 8.64
CA ASP A 178 21.57 0.80 9.55
C ASP A 178 21.09 2.05 10.30
N THR A 179 21.93 2.58 11.18
CA THR A 179 21.64 3.80 11.93
C THR A 179 22.08 5.07 11.21
N ALA A 180 22.38 5.02 9.90
CA ALA A 180 22.78 6.20 9.14
C ALA A 180 21.59 7.15 8.91
N THR A 181 21.86 8.38 8.48
CA THR A 181 20.81 9.35 8.15
C THR A 181 21.12 9.99 6.79
N PRO A 182 20.37 9.66 5.72
CA PRO A 182 19.27 8.68 5.67
C PRO A 182 19.78 7.23 5.82
N PRO A 183 19.00 6.32 6.44
CA PRO A 183 19.47 4.98 6.73
C PRO A 183 19.61 4.14 5.46
N ASN A 184 20.63 3.30 5.39
CA ASN A 184 20.80 2.34 4.31
C ASN A 184 20.13 1.03 4.66
N LEU A 185 19.46 0.43 3.68
CA LEU A 185 18.89 -0.90 3.83
C LEU A 185 20.02 -1.92 3.96
N THR A 186 20.01 -2.72 5.03
CA THR A 186 21.05 -3.72 5.35
C THR A 186 20.59 -5.14 5.09
N GLY A 187 19.28 -5.36 4.99
CA GLY A 187 18.70 -6.68 4.73
C GLY A 187 17.18 -6.68 4.74
N ILE A 188 16.63 -7.89 4.78
CA ILE A 188 15.21 -8.21 4.92
C ILE A 188 14.96 -8.70 6.35
N ARG A 189 13.83 -8.31 6.93
CA ARG A 189 13.44 -8.72 8.29
C ARG A 189 13.38 -10.25 8.40
N ALA A 190 13.86 -10.80 9.51
CA ALA A 190 13.86 -12.25 9.75
C ALA A 190 12.44 -12.83 9.62
N GLY A 191 12.32 -13.97 8.92
CA GLY A 191 11.03 -14.62 8.66
C GLY A 191 10.21 -14.01 7.51
N VAL A 192 10.71 -12.96 6.85
CA VAL A 192 10.09 -12.37 5.66
C VAL A 192 10.86 -12.81 4.41
N SER A 193 10.14 -13.34 3.42
CA SER A 193 10.66 -13.57 2.08
C SER A 193 9.86 -12.72 1.10
N LEU A 194 10.48 -11.67 0.57
CA LEU A 194 9.85 -10.83 -0.44
C LEU A 194 9.52 -11.64 -1.69
N GLN A 195 8.39 -11.30 -2.29
CA GLN A 195 7.84 -11.93 -3.48
C GLN A 195 7.74 -10.91 -4.62
N THR A 196 7.65 -11.41 -5.84
CA THR A 196 7.64 -10.56 -7.05
C THR A 196 6.27 -9.96 -7.36
N GLY A 197 5.20 -10.47 -6.74
CA GLY A 197 3.82 -10.11 -7.09
C GLY A 197 3.33 -10.70 -8.43
N ASN A 198 4.15 -11.50 -9.12
CA ASN A 198 3.78 -12.11 -10.40
C ASN A 198 3.14 -13.50 -10.22
N ASN A 199 3.32 -14.15 -9.08
CA ASN A 199 2.69 -15.43 -8.77
C ASN A 199 1.38 -15.20 -8.02
N GLU A 200 0.26 -15.53 -8.67
CA GLU A 200 -1.09 -15.37 -8.12
C GLU A 200 -1.33 -16.28 -6.90
N THR A 201 -0.54 -17.34 -6.73
CA THR A 201 -0.65 -18.25 -5.57
C THR A 201 -0.05 -17.64 -4.29
N ASP A 202 1.10 -16.96 -4.42
CA ASP A 202 1.84 -16.40 -3.28
C ASP A 202 1.45 -14.96 -2.97
N CYS A 203 1.20 -14.18 -4.03
CA CYS A 203 0.82 -12.77 -3.97
C CYS A 203 -0.24 -12.47 -5.03
N PRO A 204 -1.50 -12.90 -4.82
CA PRO A 204 -2.57 -12.55 -5.74
C PRO A 204 -2.71 -11.03 -5.80
N ASN A 205 -2.69 -10.47 -7.01
CA ASN A 205 -2.76 -9.04 -7.30
C ASN A 205 -3.89 -8.38 -6.48
N GLY A 206 -3.54 -7.77 -5.35
CA GLY A 206 -4.47 -7.06 -4.46
C GLY A 206 -5.17 -7.87 -3.37
N SER A 207 -5.14 -9.21 -3.34
CA SER A 207 -6.00 -9.97 -2.41
C SER A 207 -5.41 -10.14 -1.00
N ARG A 208 -4.07 -10.18 -0.87
CA ARG A 208 -3.39 -10.27 0.45
C ARG A 208 -3.16 -8.93 1.14
N VAL A 209 -3.54 -7.83 0.50
CA VAL A 209 -3.49 -6.49 1.13
C VAL A 209 -4.57 -6.37 2.22
N PHE A 210 -5.66 -7.14 2.10
CA PHE A 210 -6.84 -7.03 2.97
C PHE A 210 -7.01 -8.15 4.01
N THR A 211 -6.13 -9.16 4.04
CA THR A 211 -6.34 -10.36 4.87
C THR A 211 -5.92 -10.22 6.33
N SER A 212 -5.30 -9.10 6.72
CA SER A 212 -5.01 -8.77 8.13
C SER A 212 -4.87 -7.26 8.29
N SER A 213 -5.10 -6.73 9.50
CA SER A 213 -5.01 -5.27 9.78
C SER A 213 -3.71 -4.62 9.34
N ASN A 214 -2.63 -5.40 9.21
CA ASN A 214 -1.33 -4.92 8.77
C ASN A 214 -1.06 -5.14 7.27
N GLY A 215 -1.83 -5.96 6.54
CA GLY A 215 -1.55 -6.33 5.15
C GLY A 215 -0.30 -7.23 5.01
N SER A 216 -0.01 -7.70 3.80
CA SER A 216 1.19 -8.53 3.55
C SER A 216 2.49 -7.72 3.65
N LEU A 217 3.49 -8.27 4.33
CA LEU A 217 4.88 -7.76 4.34
C LEU A 217 5.72 -8.35 3.21
N THR A 218 5.29 -9.49 2.65
CA THR A 218 6.06 -10.24 1.64
C THR A 218 5.73 -9.81 0.22
N CYS A 219 4.53 -9.30 -0.02
CA CYS A 219 4.07 -8.92 -1.34
C CYS A 219 4.30 -7.44 -1.61
N PRO A 220 4.59 -7.04 -2.86
CA PRO A 220 4.54 -5.63 -3.22
C PRO A 220 3.12 -5.10 -3.05
N LEU A 221 2.99 -3.87 -2.56
CA LEU A 221 1.72 -3.15 -2.50
C LEU A 221 1.22 -2.78 -3.90
N VAL A 222 2.15 -2.40 -4.77
CA VAL A 222 1.89 -1.97 -6.15
C VAL A 222 2.99 -2.48 -7.06
N VAL A 223 2.59 -2.97 -8.23
CA VAL A 223 3.50 -3.24 -9.35
C VAL A 223 3.02 -2.41 -10.52
N MET A 224 3.84 -1.46 -10.97
CA MET A 224 3.53 -0.62 -12.11
C MET A 224 4.50 -0.92 -13.26
N LYS A 225 3.98 -1.07 -14.47
CA LYS A 225 4.75 -1.31 -15.70
C LYS A 225 4.52 -0.14 -16.63
N VAL A 226 5.58 0.46 -17.13
CA VAL A 226 5.53 1.68 -17.95
C VAL A 226 6.55 1.62 -19.08
N ASP A 227 6.27 2.44 -20.07
CA ASP A 227 7.18 2.72 -21.15
C ASP A 227 7.83 4.07 -20.92
N VAL A 228 9.15 4.09 -21.04
CA VAL A 228 9.92 5.32 -21.06
C VAL A 228 10.37 5.54 -22.50
N TYR A 229 9.89 6.65 -23.05
CA TYR A 229 10.27 7.09 -24.37
C TYR A 229 11.48 8.01 -24.26
N PRO A 230 12.41 7.90 -25.20
CA PRO A 230 13.55 8.80 -25.29
C PRO A 230 13.10 10.20 -25.74
N THR A 231 13.76 11.25 -25.26
CA THR A 231 13.43 12.64 -25.59
C THR A 231 13.84 13.05 -27.00
N ASP A 232 14.88 12.42 -27.57
CA ASP A 232 15.53 12.88 -28.80
C ASP A 232 15.62 11.81 -29.91
N SER A 233 14.68 10.87 -29.98
CA SER A 233 14.78 9.75 -30.94
C SER A 233 14.12 9.99 -32.27
N THR A 234 14.79 9.50 -33.31
CA THR A 234 14.25 9.42 -34.65
C THR A 234 13.32 8.22 -34.79
N LEU A 235 12.33 8.30 -35.69
CA LEU A 235 11.39 7.21 -35.95
C LEU A 235 12.09 5.90 -36.32
N ASP A 236 13.24 5.96 -36.99
CA ASP A 236 14.02 4.79 -37.38
C ASP A 236 14.72 4.09 -36.19
N GLN A 237 15.08 4.83 -35.14
CA GLN A 237 15.59 4.26 -33.89
C GLN A 237 14.48 3.57 -33.08
N ILE A 238 13.22 4.01 -33.24
CA ILE A 238 12.06 3.44 -32.55
C ILE A 238 11.52 2.19 -33.29
N LYS A 239 11.66 2.10 -34.62
CA LYS A 239 11.19 0.96 -35.43
C LYS A 239 11.80 -0.39 -35.01
N GLY A 240 13.01 -0.40 -34.46
CA GLY A 240 13.63 -1.63 -33.93
C GLY A 240 12.95 -2.19 -32.68
N ARG A 241 11.94 -1.49 -32.12
CA ARG A 241 11.16 -1.91 -30.95
C ARG A 241 9.72 -2.34 -31.25
N LEU A 242 9.17 -2.02 -32.42
CA LEU A 242 7.78 -2.38 -32.82
C LEU A 242 7.72 -3.79 -33.38
#